data_AF-A0A251Y1Z8-F1
#
_entry.id   AF-A0A251Y1Z8-F1
#
_cell.length_a   1.000
_cell.length_b   1.000
_cell.length_c   1.000
_cell.angle_alpha   90.00
_cell.angle_beta   90.00
_cell.angle_gamma   90.00
#
_symmetry.space_group_name_H-M   'P 1'
#
loop_
_entity.id
_entity.type
_entity.pdbx_description
1 polymer ?
#
loop_
_entity_poly.entity_id
_entity_poly.type
_entity_poly.pdbx_seq_one_letter_code
_entity_poly.pdbx_strand_id
1 'polypeptide(L)'
;MIWPIGVVLMIVGLSGYAGIWRRWSRDGFYYYIFGLFWFGLSILVIDMQTLLAPLPVWFLNLTTFFCFASIATAFYLPPCLTPRWFRAMRRTWK
;
A
#
# COMPACT_ATOMS: atom_id res chain seq x y z
N MET A 1 -3.77 19.89 5.48
CA MET A 1 -3.40 19.23 4.22
C MET A 1 -2.40 18.13 4.54
N ILE A 2 -2.88 16.88 4.60
CA ILE A 2 -2.07 15.70 4.94
C ILE A 2 -1.60 14.93 3.69
N TRP A 3 -2.04 15.38 2.51
CA TRP A 3 -1.70 14.73 1.23
C TRP A 3 -0.20 14.53 0.97
N PRO A 4 0.76 15.40 1.39
CA PRO A 4 2.18 15.15 1.12
C PRO A 4 2.68 13.87 1.80
N ILE A 5 2.18 13.58 3.00
CA ILE A 5 2.49 12.36 3.74
C ILE A 5 1.95 11.15 2.97
N GLY A 6 0.71 11.24 2.47
CA GLY A 6 0.09 10.20 1.64
C GLY A 6 0.89 9.90 0.38
N VAL A 7 1.33 10.93 -0.35
CA VAL A 7 2.16 10.77 -1.56
C VAL A 7 3.48 10.07 -1.25
N VAL A 8 4.19 10.50 -0.21
CA VAL A 8 5.48 9.90 0.18
C VAL A 8 5.32 8.42 0.50
N LEU A 9 4.32 8.07 1.31
CA LEU A 9 4.03 6.68 1.66
C LEU A 9 3.65 5.84 0.44
N MET A 10 2.85 6.41 -0.46
CA MET A 10 2.45 5.76 -1.70
C MET A 10 3.65 5.49 -2.61
N ILE A 11 4.57 6.45 -2.77
CA ILE A 11 5.80 6.29 -3.55
C ILE A 11 6.68 5.19 -2.94
N VAL A 12 6.85 5.20 -1.62
CA VAL A 12 7.63 4.17 -0.91
C VAL A 12 7.04 2.78 -1.15
N GLY A 13 5.72 2.61 -0.95
CA GLY A 13 5.07 1.33 -1.20
C GLY A 13 5.12 0.90 -2.67
N LEU A 14 4.92 1.83 -3.59
CA LEU A 14 4.99 1.60 -5.04
C LEU A 14 6.40 1.20 -5.48
N SER A 15 7.44 1.79 -4.89
CA SER A 15 8.83 1.41 -5.15
C SER A 15 9.11 -0.05 -4.76
N GLY A 16 8.44 -0.51 -3.70
CA GLY A 16 8.36 -1.93 -3.31
C GLY A 16 7.64 -2.76 -4.37
N TYR A 17 6.42 -2.39 -4.76
CA TYR A 17 5.67 -3.14 -5.79
C TYR A 17 6.45 -3.27 -7.11
N ALA A 18 7.02 -2.17 -7.60
CA ALA A 18 7.82 -2.12 -8.81
C ALA A 18 9.15 -2.90 -8.69
N GLY A 19 9.60 -3.17 -7.47
CA GLY A 19 10.88 -3.82 -7.20
C GLY A 19 12.07 -2.92 -7.54
N ILE A 20 11.89 -1.59 -7.48
CA ILE A 20 12.99 -0.60 -7.57
C ILE A 20 13.77 -0.64 -6.26
N TRP A 21 13.04 -0.66 -5.13
CA TRP A 21 13.62 -0.83 -3.81
C TRP A 21 13.38 -2.26 -3.33
N ARG A 22 14.44 -3.08 -3.30
CA ARG A 22 14.42 -4.48 -2.83
C ARG A 22 15.29 -4.73 -1.60
N ARG A 23 16.00 -3.71 -1.10
CA ARG A 23 16.96 -3.87 0.02
C ARG A 23 16.25 -4.36 1.28
N TRP A 24 15.03 -3.90 1.53
CA TRP A 24 14.20 -4.29 2.68
C TRP A 24 13.78 -5.77 2.66
N SER A 25 13.78 -6.44 1.50
CA SER A 25 13.36 -7.84 1.39
C SER A 25 14.54 -8.83 1.46
N ARG A 26 15.75 -8.36 1.74
CA ARG A 26 16.97 -9.21 1.77
C ARG A 26 17.07 -10.07 3.02
N ASP A 27 16.69 -9.51 4.18
CA ASP A 27 16.80 -10.17 5.48
C ASP A 27 15.52 -10.92 5.89
N GLY A 28 14.49 -10.93 5.03
CA GLY A 28 13.22 -11.59 5.29
C GLY A 28 12.11 -11.18 4.32
N PHE A 29 11.03 -11.96 4.31
CA PHE A 29 9.83 -11.68 3.49
C PHE A 29 8.84 -10.80 4.24
N TYR A 30 9.11 -9.51 4.28
CA TYR A 30 8.29 -8.53 4.99
C TYR A 30 7.20 -7.91 4.12
N TYR A 31 5.92 -8.13 4.43
CA TYR A 31 4.83 -7.58 3.59
C TYR A 31 4.46 -6.13 3.91
N TYR A 32 4.93 -5.58 5.03
CA TYR A 32 4.55 -4.22 5.49
C TYR A 32 4.83 -3.11 4.48
N ILE A 33 5.88 -3.22 3.65
CA ILE A 33 6.19 -2.23 2.61
C ILE A 33 5.05 -2.12 1.59
N PHE A 34 4.38 -3.23 1.27
CA PHE A 34 3.25 -3.22 0.36
C PHE A 34 2.01 -2.58 0.99
N GLY A 35 1.86 -2.68 2.31
CA GLY A 35 0.82 -1.99 3.09
C GLY A 35 0.96 -0.47 3.06
N LEU A 36 2.19 0.06 3.02
CA LEU A 36 2.45 1.51 2.96
C LEU A 36 1.80 2.17 1.74
N PHE A 37 1.69 1.44 0.61
CA PHE A 37 1.00 1.95 -0.58
C PHE A 37 -0.48 2.23 -0.29
N TRP A 38 -1.19 1.24 0.27
CA TRP A 38 -2.61 1.33 0.58
C TRP A 38 -2.88 2.36 1.68
N PHE A 39 -1.97 2.48 2.64
CA PHE A 39 -2.04 3.50 3.68
C PHE A 39 -1.83 4.91 3.13
N GLY A 40 -0.86 5.11 2.23
CA GLY A 40 -0.68 6.38 1.56
C GLY A 40 -1.93 6.78 0.75
N LEU A 41 -2.55 5.79 0.11
CA LEU A 41 -3.77 5.98 -0.67
C LEU A 41 -4.99 6.32 0.21
N SER A 42 -5.13 5.73 1.41
CA SER A 42 -6.19 6.12 2.35
C SER A 42 -6.05 7.58 2.81
N ILE A 43 -4.82 8.05 3.08
CA ILE A 43 -4.55 9.44 3.46
C ILE A 43 -4.94 10.41 2.33
N LEU A 44 -4.62 10.07 1.08
CA LEU A 44 -5.00 10.89 -0.08
C LEU A 44 -6.52 10.98 -0.25
N VAL A 45 -7.22 9.86 -0.07
CA VAL A 45 -8.68 9.82 -0.14
C VAL A 45 -9.31 10.64 0.98
N ILE A 46 -8.76 10.60 2.20
CA ILE A 46 -9.22 11.45 3.32
C ILE A 46 -9.07 12.94 2.97
N ASP A 47 -7.90 13.37 2.50
CA ASP A 47 -7.67 14.78 2.15
C ASP A 47 -8.63 15.22 1.04
N MET A 48 -8.84 14.39 0.00
CA MET A 48 -9.84 14.65 -1.05
C MET A 48 -11.27 14.72 -0.52
N GLN A 49 -11.64 13.84 0.42
CA GLN A 49 -12.97 13.86 1.05
C GLN A 49 -13.23 15.17 1.80
N THR A 50 -12.21 15.71 2.47
CA THR A 50 -12.33 17.00 3.18
C THR A 50 -12.44 18.20 2.25
N LEU A 51 -11.93 18.10 1.01
CA LEU A 51 -11.91 19.18 0.03
C LEU A 51 -13.15 19.22 -0.87
N LEU A 52 -13.77 18.07 -1.15
CA LEU A 52 -14.78 17.90 -2.22
C LEU A 52 -16.21 17.66 -1.71
N ALA A 53 -16.52 18.01 -0.46
CA ALA A 53 -17.87 17.81 0.09
C ALA A 53 -18.94 18.64 -0.65
N PRO A 54 -20.16 18.09 -0.87
CA PRO A 54 -20.66 16.78 -0.44
C PRO A 54 -20.29 15.62 -1.37
N LEU A 55 -20.05 14.44 -0.79
CA LEU A 55 -19.63 13.23 -1.52
C LEU A 55 -20.61 12.07 -1.29
N PRO A 56 -20.78 11.17 -2.27
CA PRO A 56 -21.63 10.01 -2.11
C PRO A 56 -21.05 9.01 -1.09
N VAL A 57 -21.92 8.27 -0.40
CA VAL A 57 -21.54 7.34 0.70
C VAL A 57 -20.51 6.30 0.28
N TRP A 58 -20.58 5.79 -0.96
CA TRP A 58 -19.60 4.82 -1.45
C TRP A 58 -18.18 5.39 -1.48
N PHE A 59 -18.03 6.69 -1.74
CA PHE A 59 -16.73 7.36 -1.75
C PHE A 59 -16.19 7.54 -0.34
N LEU A 60 -17.06 7.79 0.64
CA LEU A 60 -16.69 7.85 2.07
C LEU A 60 -16.12 6.49 2.55
N ASN A 61 -16.69 5.39 2.07
CA ASN A 61 -16.25 4.04 2.42
C ASN A 61 -14.88 3.64 1.84
N LEU A 62 -14.37 4.35 0.83
CA LEU A 62 -13.04 4.06 0.26
C LEU A 62 -11.92 4.23 1.28
N THR A 63 -12.01 5.23 2.15
CA THR A 63 -11.03 5.44 3.23
C THR A 63 -10.91 4.20 4.11
N THR A 64 -12.05 3.69 4.56
CA THR A 64 -12.13 2.48 5.39
C THR A 64 -11.58 1.27 4.66
N PHE A 65 -11.96 1.10 3.38
CA PHE A 65 -11.46 0.02 2.53
C PHE A 65 -9.93 0.03 2.43
N PHE A 66 -9.33 1.18 2.10
CA PHE A 66 -7.88 1.28 1.94
C PHE A 66 -7.13 1.13 3.28
N CYS A 67 -7.72 1.57 4.38
CA CYS A 67 -7.17 1.36 5.71
C CYS A 67 -7.09 -0.14 6.05
N PHE A 68 -8.18 -0.90 5.83
CA PHE A 68 -8.17 -2.34 6.02
C PHE A 68 -7.25 -3.06 5.03
N ALA A 69 -7.20 -2.61 3.77
CA ALA A 69 -6.29 -3.15 2.77
C ALA A 69 -4.82 -2.97 3.21
N SER A 70 -4.46 -1.83 3.79
CA SER A 70 -3.13 -1.60 4.37
C SER A 70 -2.79 -2.63 5.45
N ILE A 71 -3.68 -2.81 6.42
CA ILE A 71 -3.47 -3.76 7.52
C ILE A 71 -3.34 -5.17 6.97
N ALA A 72 -4.28 -5.62 6.12
CA ALA A 72 -4.26 -6.96 5.55
C ALA A 72 -2.98 -7.22 4.75
N THR A 73 -2.61 -6.29 3.89
CA THR A 73 -1.42 -6.41 3.01
C THR A 73 -0.11 -6.26 3.77
N ALA A 74 -0.11 -5.68 4.99
CA ALA A 74 1.09 -5.65 5.82
C ALA A 74 1.49 -7.03 6.37
N PHE A 75 0.53 -7.95 6.51
CA PHE A 75 0.76 -9.32 6.98
C PHE A 75 0.82 -10.33 5.84
N TYR A 76 -0.05 -10.18 4.83
CA TYR A 76 -0.17 -11.14 3.75
C TYR A 76 -0.66 -10.48 2.46
N LEU A 77 0.00 -10.76 1.33
CA LEU A 77 -0.55 -10.48 0.01
C LEU A 77 -1.01 -11.76 -0.70
N PRO A 78 -2.23 -11.77 -1.26
CA PRO A 78 -2.67 -12.84 -2.14
C PRO A 78 -1.82 -12.86 -3.41
N PRO A 79 -1.66 -14.03 -4.07
CA PRO A 79 -0.77 -14.18 -5.21
C PRO A 79 -1.02 -13.18 -6.35
N CYS A 80 -2.25 -12.71 -6.54
CA CYS A 80 -2.59 -11.71 -7.55
C CYS A 80 -1.95 -10.34 -7.31
N LEU A 81 -1.83 -9.92 -6.03
CA LEU A 81 -1.29 -8.61 -5.66
C LEU A 81 0.23 -8.67 -5.38
N THR A 82 0.76 -9.85 -5.03
CA THR A 82 2.19 -10.02 -4.77
C THR A 82 3.02 -9.82 -6.04
N PRO A 83 4.07 -8.97 -6.05
CA PRO A 83 4.90 -8.79 -7.23
C PRO A 83 5.61 -10.07 -7.69
N ARG A 84 5.80 -10.22 -9.02
CA ARG A 84 6.51 -11.37 -9.62
C ARG A 84 7.91 -11.55 -9.03
N TRP A 85 8.65 -10.46 -8.85
CA TRP A 85 10.01 -10.47 -8.30
C TRP A 85 10.04 -11.01 -6.86
N PHE A 86 9.07 -10.60 -6.03
CA PHE A 86 8.98 -11.03 -4.64
C PHE A 86 8.60 -12.50 -4.52
N ARG A 87 7.66 -12.96 -5.37
CA ARG A 87 7.33 -14.40 -5.47
C ARG A 87 8.52 -15.24 -5.93
N ALA A 88 9.32 -14.76 -6.88
CA ALA A 88 10.53 -15.46 -7.33
C ALA A 88 11.56 -15.58 -6.21
N MET A 89 11.83 -14.48 -5.49
CA MET A 89 12.75 -14.46 -4.35
C MET A 89 12.31 -15.43 -3.24
N ARG A 90 11.00 -15.55 -3.00
CA ARG A 90 10.45 -16.50 -2.01
C ARG A 90 10.60 -17.96 -2.39
N ARG A 91 10.70 -18.27 -3.69
CA ARG A 91 10.93 -19.64 -4.17
C ARG A 91 12.39 -20.05 -4.07
N THR A 92 13.33 -19.12 -4.28
CA THR A 92 14.78 -19.39 -4.22
C THR A 92 15.34 -19.48 -2.80
N TRP A 93 14.56 -19.11 -1.80
CA TRP A 93 14.94 -19.14 -0.38
C TRP A 93 14.53 -20.44 0.33
N LYS A 94 13.89 -21.37 -0.40
CA LYS A 94 13.66 -22.75 0.04
C LYS A 94 14.80 -23.63 -0.44
#